data_AF-A0A2K3M0J8-F1
#
_entry.id   AF-A0A2K3M0J8-F1
#
_cell.length_a   1.000
_cell.length_b   1.000
_cell.length_c   1.000
_cell.angle_alpha   90.00
_cell.angle_beta   90.00
_cell.angle_gamma   90.00
#
_symmetry.space_group_name_H-M   'P 1'
#
loop_
_entity.id
_entity.type
_entity.pdbx_description
1 polymer ?
#
loop_
_entity_poly.entity_id
_entity_poly.type
_entity_poly.pdbx_seq_one_letter_code
_entity_poly.pdbx_strand_id
1 'polypeptide(L)'
;MTNLRRGTVGHTSGTLESYVLRIEVFSPVSHTLFNPTDIIQKDGGRPPLSYQSFVKLAGEPPSPLSTTYSSLPPVGHLGSCDISEVPTIKDLGYEDDKLEEFSPFKGGESEALKRLEECMKDK
;
A
#
# COMPACT_ATOMS: atom_id res chain seq x y z
N MET A 1 16.12 34.23 29.90
CA MET A 1 16.34 35.13 28.74
C MET A 1 17.62 34.63 28.08
N THR A 2 17.57 33.82 27.03
CA THR A 2 17.35 34.30 25.65
C THR A 2 16.70 33.24 24.77
N ASN A 3 15.81 33.71 23.91
CA ASN A 3 15.07 32.96 22.91
C ASN A 3 16.00 32.39 21.83
N LEU A 4 15.66 31.20 21.31
CA LEU A 4 15.95 30.88 19.92
C LEU A 4 14.73 30.23 19.27
N ARG A 5 13.91 31.06 18.65
CA ARG A 5 13.00 30.63 17.58
C ARG A 5 13.84 30.38 16.33
N ARG A 6 13.72 29.19 15.74
CA ARG A 6 13.73 29.00 14.29
C ARG A 6 12.70 27.94 13.96
N GLY A 7 11.62 28.38 13.33
CA GLY A 7 10.75 27.47 12.60
C GLY A 7 11.37 27.17 11.25
N THR A 8 11.23 25.92 10.83
CA THR A 8 11.26 25.50 9.43
C THR A 8 10.29 24.35 9.31
N VAL A 9 9.25 24.56 8.51
CA VAL A 9 8.31 23.56 8.02
C VAL A 9 9.11 22.54 7.21
N GLY A 10 9.05 21.27 7.60
CA GLY A 10 9.64 20.16 6.87
C GLY A 10 8.66 19.00 6.87
N HIS A 11 8.31 18.55 5.68
CA HIS A 11 7.54 17.34 5.39
C HIS A 11 7.91 16.20 6.35
N THR A 12 6.98 15.75 7.19
CA THR A 12 7.14 14.51 7.94
C THR A 12 6.78 13.33 7.03
N SER A 13 7.68 12.98 6.11
CA SER A 13 7.77 11.58 5.67
C SER A 13 8.32 10.84 6.89
N GLY A 14 7.45 10.12 7.58
CA GLY A 14 7.79 9.44 8.83
C GLY A 14 8.75 8.28 8.57
N THR A 15 10.06 8.55 8.60
CA THR A 15 11.08 7.52 8.78
C THR A 15 10.99 7.06 10.23
N LEU A 16 10.42 5.86 10.46
CA LEU A 16 10.49 5.22 11.76
C LEU A 16 11.84 4.49 11.82
N GLU A 17 12.78 4.97 12.64
CA GLU A 17 13.91 4.12 13.04
C GLU A 17 13.37 3.02 13.95
N SER A 18 13.56 1.75 13.55
CA SER A 18 13.45 0.66 14.50
C SER A 18 14.65 0.76 15.47
N TYR A 19 14.40 1.34 16.65
CA TYR A 19 15.42 1.71 17.67
C TYR A 19 16.38 0.59 18.08
N VAL A 20 16.08 -0.67 17.75
CA VAL A 20 16.88 -1.84 18.16
C VAL A 20 17.91 -2.24 17.10
N LEU A 21 17.69 -1.96 15.81
CA LEU A 21 18.52 -2.52 14.72
C LEU A 21 19.06 -1.50 13.71
N ARG A 22 18.76 -0.20 13.86
CA ARG A 22 19.18 0.87 12.90
C ARG A 22 18.78 0.57 11.45
N ILE A 23 17.58 0.04 11.28
CA ILE A 23 16.99 -0.20 9.96
C ILE A 23 16.04 0.95 9.66
N GLU A 24 16.25 1.60 8.51
CA GLU A 24 15.35 2.61 7.96
C GLU A 24 14.03 1.96 7.52
N VAL A 25 12.89 2.50 7.96
CA VAL A 25 11.57 2.05 7.54
C VAL A 25 10.93 3.11 6.63
N PHE A 26 10.64 2.71 5.40
CA PHE A 26 9.90 3.51 4.42
C PHE A 26 8.51 2.89 4.17
N SER A 27 7.45 3.60 4.56
CA SER A 27 6.06 3.12 4.48
C SER A 27 5.12 4.21 3.92
N PRO A 28 5.17 4.49 2.61
CA PRO A 28 4.29 5.48 1.97
C PRO A 28 2.84 5.01 1.90
N VAL A 29 1.91 5.97 1.80
CA VAL A 29 0.49 5.67 1.53
C VAL A 29 0.32 5.39 0.04
N SER A 30 0.05 4.13 -0.31
CA SER A 30 -0.19 3.69 -1.69
C SER A 30 -1.40 2.78 -1.86
N HIS A 31 -1.94 2.24 -0.75
CA HIS A 31 -3.13 1.38 -0.79
C HIS A 31 -4.44 2.17 -0.89
N THR A 32 -4.43 3.41 -0.42
CA THR A 32 -5.56 4.34 -0.50
C THR A 32 -5.16 5.57 -1.29
N LEU A 33 -6.13 6.21 -1.95
CA LEU A 33 -5.90 7.47 -2.65
C LEU A 33 -5.50 8.62 -1.70
N PHE A 34 -5.99 8.57 -0.46
CA PHE A 34 -5.75 9.59 0.56
C PHE A 34 -5.25 8.93 1.84
N ASN A 35 -4.40 9.63 2.59
CA ASN A 35 -4.05 9.24 3.95
C ASN A 35 -5.24 9.52 4.88
N PRO A 36 -5.87 8.49 5.49
CA PRO A 36 -7.03 8.70 6.36
C PRO A 36 -6.73 9.61 7.56
N THR A 37 -5.50 9.57 8.08
CA THR A 37 -5.06 10.43 9.19
C THR A 37 -5.16 11.90 8.82
N ASP A 38 -4.75 12.27 7.60
CA ASP A 38 -4.79 13.66 7.14
C ASP A 38 -6.23 14.14 6.95
N ILE A 39 -7.12 13.26 6.47
CA ILE A 39 -8.56 13.56 6.34
C ILE A 39 -9.19 13.79 7.71
N ILE A 40 -8.91 12.93 8.69
CA ILE A 40 -9.43 13.03 10.06
C ILE A 40 -8.92 14.31 10.74
N GLN A 41 -7.64 14.66 10.55
CA GLN A 41 -7.08 15.89 11.12
C GLN A 41 -7.72 17.14 10.52
N LYS A 42 -8.01 17.15 9.20
CA LYS A 42 -8.74 18.25 8.55
C LYS A 42 -10.17 18.42 9.07
N ASP A 43 -10.80 17.35 9.56
CA ASP A 43 -12.17 17.35 10.13
C ASP A 43 -12.18 17.46 11.67
N GLY A 44 -11.15 18.09 12.25
CA GLY A 44 -11.10 18.38 13.68
C GLY A 44 -10.90 17.15 14.57
N GLY A 45 -10.22 16.13 14.05
CA GLY A 45 -9.89 14.90 14.79
C GLY A 45 -10.97 13.84 14.78
N ARG A 46 -12.01 13.99 13.94
CA ARG A 46 -13.05 12.97 13.73
C ARG A 46 -13.13 12.61 12.25
N PRO A 47 -13.52 11.38 11.90
CA PRO A 47 -13.74 11.04 10.51
C PRO A 47 -15.03 11.68 9.98
N PRO A 48 -15.06 12.11 8.70
CA PRO A 48 -16.27 12.63 8.08
C PRO A 48 -17.37 11.56 8.05
N LEU A 49 -18.56 11.91 8.51
CA LEU A 49 -19.70 10.98 8.64
C LEU A 49 -20.60 10.94 7.40
N SER A 50 -20.26 11.70 6.36
CA SER A 50 -20.98 11.70 5.09
C SER A 50 -20.02 11.70 3.91
N TYR A 51 -20.44 11.10 2.80
CA TYR A 51 -19.68 11.10 1.56
C TYR A 51 -19.39 12.53 1.06
N GLN A 52 -20.37 13.44 1.14
CA GLN A 52 -20.19 14.83 0.70
C GLN A 52 -19.14 15.58 1.54
N SER A 53 -19.15 15.39 2.85
CA SER A 53 -18.12 15.96 3.74
C SER A 53 -16.75 15.38 3.41
N PHE A 54 -16.66 14.07 3.19
CA PHE A 54 -15.41 13.41 2.79
C PHE A 54 -14.85 13.99 1.49
N VAL A 55 -15.65 14.06 0.42
CA VAL A 55 -15.21 14.57 -0.90
C VAL A 55 -14.68 16.01 -0.79
N LYS A 56 -15.35 16.87 -0.01
CA LYS A 56 -14.91 18.26 0.23
C LYS A 56 -13.54 18.34 0.92
N LEU A 57 -13.23 17.39 1.80
CA LEU A 57 -11.97 17.36 2.56
C LEU A 57 -10.82 16.67 1.81
N ALA A 58 -11.15 15.64 1.05
CA ALA A 58 -10.21 14.82 0.30
C ALA A 58 -9.63 15.57 -0.90
N GLY A 59 -10.49 16.23 -1.69
CA GLY A 59 -10.07 16.93 -2.91
C GLY A 59 -9.64 15.96 -4.02
N GLU A 60 -8.66 16.39 -4.82
CA GLU A 60 -8.13 15.56 -5.92
C GLU A 60 -7.12 14.53 -5.41
N PRO A 61 -7.18 13.27 -5.89
CA PRO A 61 -6.22 12.25 -5.52
C PRO A 61 -4.85 12.48 -6.18
N PRO A 62 -3.76 11.99 -5.56
CA PRO A 62 -2.43 12.02 -6.19
C PRO A 62 -2.42 11.18 -7.47
N SER A 63 -1.61 11.61 -8.44
CA SER A 63 -1.42 10.83 -9.68
C SER A 63 -0.74 9.48 -9.39
N PRO A 64 -1.13 8.41 -10.10
CA PRO A 64 -0.49 7.12 -9.95
C PRO A 64 0.98 7.18 -10.40
N LEU A 65 1.82 6.38 -9.77
CA LEU A 65 3.20 6.18 -10.22
C LEU A 65 3.19 5.34 -11.50
N SER A 66 3.92 5.79 -12.53
CA SER A 66 3.96 5.15 -13.86
C SER A 66 5.30 4.46 -14.16
N THR A 67 6.13 4.21 -13.15
CA THR A 67 7.47 3.68 -13.34
C THR A 67 7.45 2.18 -13.64
N THR A 68 7.88 1.81 -14.85
CA THR A 68 8.19 0.43 -15.21
C THR A 68 9.68 0.17 -14.99
N TYR A 69 10.01 -0.91 -14.28
CA TYR A 69 11.39 -1.33 -14.08
C TYR A 69 11.78 -2.40 -15.09
N SER A 70 12.87 -2.20 -15.81
CA SER A 70 13.45 -3.22 -16.70
C SER A 70 14.29 -4.25 -15.96
N SER A 71 14.78 -3.90 -14.77
CA SER A 71 15.51 -4.80 -13.87
C SER A 71 15.35 -4.37 -12.41
N LEU A 72 15.51 -5.34 -11.51
CA LEU A 72 15.56 -5.13 -10.07
C LEU A 72 16.93 -5.58 -9.53
N PRO A 73 17.40 -5.02 -8.41
CA PRO A 73 18.59 -5.53 -7.73
C PRO A 73 18.45 -7.03 -7.42
N PRO A 74 19.52 -7.84 -7.58
CA PRO A 74 19.46 -9.26 -7.26
C PRO A 74 19.31 -9.50 -5.76
N VAL A 75 18.79 -10.68 -5.40
CA VAL A 75 18.71 -11.13 -4.01
C VAL A 75 20.13 -11.32 -3.45
N GLY A 76 20.38 -10.81 -2.24
CA GLY A 76 21.65 -10.97 -1.53
C GLY A 76 21.88 -12.37 -0.97
N HIS A 77 22.98 -12.56 -0.24
CA HIS A 77 23.28 -13.84 0.41
C HIS A 77 22.28 -14.14 1.54
N LEU A 78 21.63 -15.30 1.49
CA LEU A 78 20.57 -15.70 2.43
C LEU A 78 21.11 -16.30 3.74
N GLY A 79 22.41 -16.58 3.83
CA GLY A 79 23.00 -17.19 5.02
C GLY A 79 22.41 -18.57 5.29
N SER A 80 21.79 -18.73 6.45
CA SER A 80 21.13 -19.96 6.90
C SER A 80 19.60 -19.92 6.74
N CYS A 81 19.05 -18.89 6.09
CA CYS A 81 17.61 -18.82 5.85
C CYS A 81 17.19 -19.79 4.75
N ASP A 82 16.17 -20.60 5.04
CA ASP A 82 15.54 -21.47 4.05
C ASP A 82 14.68 -20.64 3.06
N ILE A 83 14.68 -21.06 1.79
CA ILE A 83 13.80 -20.49 0.76
C ILE A 83 12.50 -21.30 0.77
N SER A 84 11.38 -20.62 1.00
CA SER A 84 10.05 -21.22 0.83
C SER A 84 9.44 -20.79 -0.49
N GLU A 85 8.90 -21.74 -1.24
CA GLU A 85 8.04 -21.46 -2.39
C GLU A 85 6.65 -20.98 -1.94
N VAL A 86 5.86 -20.48 -2.90
CA VAL A 86 4.46 -20.13 -2.64
C VAL A 86 3.66 -21.42 -2.43
N PRO A 87 2.99 -21.60 -1.27
CA PRO A 87 2.29 -22.84 -0.97
C PRO A 87 1.06 -23.03 -1.85
N THR A 88 0.74 -24.27 -2.17
CA THR A 88 -0.55 -24.64 -2.75
C THR A 88 -1.61 -24.73 -1.65
N ILE A 89 -2.88 -24.77 -2.06
CA ILE A 89 -4.01 -24.98 -1.13
C ILE A 89 -3.87 -26.32 -0.37
N LYS A 90 -3.31 -27.35 -1.02
CA LYS A 90 -3.03 -28.65 -0.39
C LYS A 90 -1.96 -28.56 0.69
N ASP A 91 -0.89 -27.80 0.44
CA ASP A 91 0.17 -27.58 1.42
C ASP A 91 -0.35 -26.85 2.67
N LEU A 92 -1.44 -26.10 2.52
CA LEU A 92 -2.16 -25.45 3.62
C LEU A 92 -3.16 -26.38 4.34
N GLY A 93 -3.26 -27.66 3.95
CA GLY A 93 -4.09 -28.68 4.61
C GLY A 93 -5.54 -28.76 4.11
N TYR A 94 -5.84 -28.22 2.92
CA TYR A 94 -7.15 -28.34 2.29
C TYR A 94 -7.16 -29.47 1.25
N GLU A 95 -8.12 -30.38 1.39
CA GLU A 95 -8.33 -31.51 0.48
C GLU A 95 -9.15 -31.12 -0.77
N ASP A 96 -8.94 -31.82 -1.88
CA ASP A 96 -9.57 -31.53 -3.19
C ASP A 96 -11.11 -31.62 -3.13
N ASP A 97 -11.66 -32.53 -2.34
CA ASP A 97 -13.11 -32.75 -2.18
C ASP A 97 -13.82 -31.56 -1.52
N LYS A 98 -13.08 -30.58 -0.97
CA LYS A 98 -13.61 -29.35 -0.38
C LYS A 98 -13.59 -28.16 -1.35
N LEU A 99 -13.00 -28.32 -2.54
CA LEU A 99 -12.81 -27.27 -3.55
C LEU A 99 -13.75 -27.47 -4.75
N GLU A 100 -15.01 -27.84 -4.50
CA GLU A 100 -15.98 -28.17 -5.55
C GLU A 100 -16.33 -26.99 -6.49
N GLU A 101 -15.98 -25.74 -6.12
CA GLU A 101 -16.09 -24.57 -7.00
C GLU A 101 -14.85 -23.66 -6.93
N PHE A 102 -14.14 -23.52 -8.05
CA PHE A 102 -13.14 -22.47 -8.21
C PHE A 102 -13.81 -21.16 -8.62
N SER A 103 -13.38 -20.06 -7.99
CA SER A 103 -13.79 -18.72 -8.42
C SER A 103 -13.45 -18.51 -9.90
N PRO A 104 -14.36 -17.95 -10.72
CA PRO A 104 -14.04 -17.59 -12.10
C PRO A 104 -13.03 -16.42 -12.17
N PHE A 105 -12.77 -15.75 -11.04
CA PHE A 105 -11.86 -14.61 -10.95
C PHE A 105 -10.48 -15.05 -10.47
N LYS A 106 -9.53 -15.14 -11.40
CA LYS A 106 -8.12 -15.39 -11.08
C LYS A 106 -7.48 -14.16 -10.44
N GLY A 107 -6.69 -14.37 -9.39
CA GLY A 107 -5.89 -13.33 -8.74
C GLY A 107 -4.62 -12.96 -9.52
N GLY A 108 -3.94 -11.90 -9.06
CA GLY A 108 -2.66 -11.42 -9.62
C GLY A 108 -2.77 -10.06 -10.34
N GLU A 109 -1.65 -9.32 -10.38
CA GLU A 109 -1.57 -7.98 -10.98
C GLU A 109 -1.92 -7.99 -12.47
N SER A 110 -1.35 -8.93 -13.23
CA SER A 110 -1.59 -9.03 -14.68
C SER A 110 -3.07 -9.23 -15.02
N GLU A 111 -3.76 -10.06 -14.23
CA GLU A 111 -5.20 -10.30 -14.37
C GLU A 111 -6.02 -9.08 -13.96
N ALA A 112 -5.58 -8.31 -12.96
CA ALA A 112 -6.22 -7.04 -12.57
C ALA A 112 -6.09 -5.96 -13.66
N LEU A 113 -4.90 -5.77 -14.23
CA LEU A 113 -4.65 -4.80 -15.30
C LEU A 113 -5.42 -5.15 -16.57
N LYS A 114 -5.43 -6.43 -16.97
CA LYS A 114 -6.23 -6.91 -18.10
C LYS A 114 -7.71 -6.58 -17.94
N ARG A 115 -8.28 -6.86 -16.77
CA ARG A 115 -9.69 -6.55 -16.47
C ARG A 115 -9.94 -5.05 -16.46
N LEU A 116 -9.02 -4.25 -15.91
CA LEU A 116 -9.11 -2.80 -15.91
C LEU A 116 -9.16 -2.26 -17.35
N GLU A 117 -8.26 -2.70 -18.22
CA GLU A 117 -8.24 -2.31 -19.64
C GLU A 117 -9.54 -2.70 -20.34
N GLU A 118 -10.04 -3.91 -20.14
CA GLU A 118 -11.32 -4.37 -20.70
C GLU A 118 -12.50 -3.51 -20.22
N CYS A 119 -12.58 -3.21 -18.92
CA CYS A 119 -13.62 -2.35 -18.35
C CYS A 119 -13.56 -0.90 -18.86
N MET A 120 -12.39 -0.43 -19.32
CA MET A 120 -12.23 0.92 -19.84
C MET A 120 -12.48 1.04 -21.35
N LYS A 121 -12.66 -0.08 -22.08
CA LYS A 121 -12.92 -0.05 -23.54
C LYS A 121 -14.33 0.44 -23.92
N ASP A 122 -15.30 0.30 -23.01
CA ASP A 122 -16.72 0.65 -23.26
C ASP A 122 -17.10 2.00 -22.62
N LYS A 123 -16.21 2.98 -22.73
CA LYS A 123 -16.38 4.34 -22.20
C LYS A 123 -16.19 5.41 -23.27
#